data_AF-A0A955F3W7-F1
#
_entry.id   AF-A0A955F3W7-F1
#
_cell.length_a   1.000
_cell.length_b   1.000
_cell.length_c   1.000
_cell.angle_alpha   90.00
_cell.angle_beta   90.00
_cell.angle_gamma   90.00
#
_symmetry.space_group_name_H-M   'P 1'
#
loop_
_entity.id
_entity.type
_entity.pdbx_description
1 polymer ?
#
loop_
_entity_poly.entity_id
_entity_poly.type
_entity_poly.pdbx_seq_one_letter_code
_entity_poly.pdbx_strand_id
1 'polypeptide(L)'
;MLSRALPLALLVVLGAQSGAQTNLLTDSGFEIGVFTGGSTAPSNGWFNFANSFVETASSSAIPRTGTKVAKLFGNFSVPFNVSGFFESYAAAPADTYEMDCWSRHNSGDAMTGLGQPNDSFCIMKIAFFDANGNEIAGTEGVILDGTSPTDTWIDNTPIQAIAPLGTVEVQALILFLQAPVAGMPNMFQSGAAFVDDVEFRLIPPTPSTYPGSFEDLTMNTGLNGASATTGPGADIKTVAPGDFLEVRVGSPAQSLVQQPYFLLAQVFATGTPPNSPAGFPEVHVDPGAGVSVLVNGSAVGLFGFSNLIGPGQGSSTYYVMPTGFPPGVSVMLQALITPFGMVSPGPVNNFFFISDGHELQF
;
A
#
# COMPACT_ATOMS: atom_id res chain seq x y z
N MET A 1 -35.31 -40.90 35.86
CA MET A 1 -34.11 -40.92 34.99
C MET A 1 -34.28 -39.83 33.94
N LEU A 2 -33.71 -38.63 34.17
CA LEU A 2 -33.67 -37.57 33.16
C LEU A 2 -32.27 -37.59 32.53
N SER A 3 -32.20 -38.00 31.26
CA SER A 3 -30.96 -37.94 30.47
C SER A 3 -30.74 -36.50 29.99
N ARG A 4 -29.76 -35.81 30.58
CA ARG A 4 -29.27 -34.53 30.09
C ARG A 4 -28.39 -34.77 28.86
N ALA A 5 -28.83 -34.29 27.70
CA ALA A 5 -28.00 -34.19 26.50
C ALA A 5 -27.03 -33.02 26.66
N LEU A 6 -25.72 -33.28 26.60
CA LEU A 6 -24.71 -32.23 26.44
C LEU A 6 -24.68 -31.78 24.97
N PRO A 7 -24.71 -30.47 24.67
CA PRO A 7 -24.45 -30.01 23.32
C PRO A 7 -22.95 -30.08 23.04
N LEU A 8 -22.59 -30.80 21.99
CA LEU A 8 -21.26 -30.85 21.41
C LEU A 8 -21.04 -29.53 20.64
N ALA A 9 -20.28 -28.61 21.21
CA ALA A 9 -19.89 -27.38 20.54
C ALA A 9 -18.77 -27.68 19.53
N LEU A 10 -19.10 -27.63 18.24
CA LEU A 10 -18.15 -27.73 17.14
C LEU A 10 -17.41 -26.40 17.00
N LEU A 11 -16.17 -26.34 17.49
CA LEU A 11 -15.28 -25.20 17.32
C LEU A 11 -14.74 -25.21 15.88
N VAL A 12 -15.32 -24.40 15.00
CA VAL A 12 -14.80 -24.15 13.66
C VAL A 12 -13.69 -23.11 13.79
N VAL A 13 -12.44 -23.55 13.70
CA VAL A 13 -11.28 -22.65 13.56
C VAL A 13 -11.29 -22.14 12.12
N LEU A 14 -11.82 -20.94 11.92
CA LEU A 14 -11.65 -20.18 10.68
C LEU A 14 -10.19 -19.69 10.64
N GLY A 15 -9.30 -20.49 10.05
CA GLY A 15 -7.98 -19.99 9.70
C GLY A 15 -8.15 -18.86 8.68
N ALA A 16 -7.64 -17.67 8.99
CA ALA A 16 -7.52 -16.61 8.01
C ALA A 16 -6.69 -17.14 6.84
N GLN A 17 -7.35 -17.40 5.71
CA GLN A 17 -6.62 -17.67 4.49
C GLN A 17 -5.96 -16.35 4.11
N SER A 18 -4.63 -16.28 4.22
CA SER A 18 -3.87 -15.28 3.48
C SER A 18 -4.16 -15.56 2.00
N GLY A 19 -5.15 -14.86 1.43
CA GLY A 19 -5.41 -14.91 0.00
C GLY A 19 -4.10 -14.58 -0.69
N ALA A 20 -3.64 -15.46 -1.58
CA ALA A 20 -2.52 -15.14 -2.44
C ALA A 20 -2.85 -13.81 -3.13
N GLN A 21 -1.98 -12.82 -2.97
CA GLN A 21 -2.19 -11.53 -3.61
C GLN A 21 -2.20 -11.75 -5.13
N THR A 22 -3.26 -11.31 -5.77
CA THR A 22 -3.44 -11.48 -7.21
C THR A 22 -2.53 -10.49 -7.93
N ASN A 23 -1.68 -11.00 -8.83
CA ASN A 23 -0.98 -10.15 -9.79
C ASN A 23 -2.02 -9.33 -10.59
N LEU A 24 -1.87 -8.01 -10.58
CA LEU A 24 -2.78 -7.10 -11.26
C LEU A 24 -2.61 -7.16 -12.78
N LEU A 25 -1.42 -7.56 -13.24
CA LEU A 25 -1.07 -7.66 -14.66
C LEU A 25 -1.90 -8.71 -15.38
N THR A 26 -2.43 -8.33 -16.55
CA THR A 26 -3.33 -9.20 -17.31
C THR A 26 -2.60 -10.22 -18.19
N ASP A 27 -1.34 -9.95 -18.54
CA ASP A 27 -0.48 -10.84 -19.33
C ASP A 27 0.98 -10.75 -18.84
N SER A 28 1.23 -11.14 -17.59
CA SER A 28 2.52 -11.03 -16.92
C SER A 28 3.68 -11.77 -17.61
N GLY A 29 3.37 -12.85 -18.31
CA GLY A 29 4.33 -13.66 -19.08
C GLY A 29 4.26 -13.42 -20.59
N PHE A 30 3.52 -12.41 -21.05
CA PHE A 30 3.44 -12.02 -22.47
C PHE A 30 2.90 -13.12 -23.42
N GLU A 31 2.11 -14.07 -22.91
CA GLU A 31 1.67 -15.26 -23.66
C GLU A 31 0.44 -15.00 -24.55
N ILE A 32 -0.35 -13.98 -24.22
CA ILE A 32 -1.62 -13.72 -24.89
C ILE A 32 -1.41 -12.72 -26.04
N GLY A 33 -0.41 -11.82 -25.93
CA GLY A 33 -0.23 -10.65 -26.80
C GLY A 33 0.90 -10.68 -27.81
N VAL A 34 0.96 -9.64 -28.64
CA VAL A 34 2.11 -9.30 -29.50
C VAL A 34 2.28 -7.78 -29.48
N PHE A 35 3.43 -7.30 -28.99
CA PHE A 35 3.83 -5.91 -29.28
C PHE A 35 4.29 -5.85 -30.72
N THR A 36 3.64 -5.01 -31.51
CA THR A 36 4.24 -4.57 -32.78
C THR A 36 4.86 -3.21 -32.49
N GLY A 37 6.19 -3.10 -32.53
CA GLY A 37 6.91 -1.89 -32.12
C GLY A 37 6.29 -0.60 -32.67
N GLY A 38 6.08 0.38 -31.79
CA GLY A 38 5.39 1.63 -32.10
C GLY A 38 3.85 1.58 -32.07
N SER A 39 3.23 0.46 -31.71
CA SER A 39 1.78 0.43 -31.43
C SER A 39 1.45 1.22 -30.16
N THR A 40 0.61 2.25 -30.27
CA THR A 40 0.07 2.97 -29.11
C THR A 40 -1.22 2.35 -28.57
N ALA A 41 -1.72 1.29 -29.22
CA ALA A 41 -2.93 0.60 -28.76
C ALA A 41 -2.54 -0.52 -27.78
N PRO A 42 -3.26 -0.67 -26.66
CA PRO A 42 -2.97 -1.72 -25.70
C PRO A 42 -3.20 -3.08 -26.33
N SER A 43 -2.19 -3.95 -26.27
CA SER A 43 -2.34 -5.37 -26.64
C SER A 43 -2.34 -6.19 -25.36
N ASN A 44 -3.53 -6.59 -24.90
CA ASN A 44 -3.72 -7.36 -23.65
C ASN A 44 -3.14 -6.66 -22.42
N GLY A 45 -3.65 -5.46 -22.12
CA GLY A 45 -3.27 -4.68 -20.93
C GLY A 45 -2.05 -3.79 -21.13
N TRP A 46 -1.03 -4.29 -21.82
CA TRP A 46 0.22 -3.55 -22.03
C TRP A 46 0.12 -2.47 -23.12
N PHE A 47 0.48 -1.24 -22.75
CA PHE A 47 0.85 -0.17 -23.67
C PHE A 47 2.35 -0.22 -23.91
N ASN A 48 2.77 -0.09 -25.17
CA ASN A 48 4.19 -0.15 -25.53
C ASN A 48 4.59 1.08 -26.34
N PHE A 49 5.88 1.42 -26.33
CA PHE A 49 6.39 2.54 -27.11
C PHE A 49 7.84 2.31 -27.54
N ALA A 50 8.20 2.93 -28.66
CA ALA A 50 9.53 2.81 -29.25
C ALA A 50 9.89 1.32 -29.51
N ASN A 51 11.14 0.92 -29.31
CA ASN A 51 11.66 -0.41 -29.63
C ASN A 51 11.41 -1.41 -28.48
N SER A 52 10.13 -1.73 -28.28
CA SER A 52 9.62 -2.72 -27.33
C SER A 52 8.78 -3.77 -28.09
N PHE A 53 9.12 -5.05 -27.97
CA PHE A 53 8.54 -6.15 -28.74
C PHE A 53 8.19 -7.35 -27.85
N VAL A 54 7.21 -8.16 -28.24
CA VAL A 54 7.06 -9.52 -27.69
C VAL A 54 7.61 -10.47 -28.74
N GLU A 55 8.59 -11.27 -28.34
CA GLU A 55 9.25 -12.25 -29.18
C GLU A 55 8.77 -13.65 -28.84
N THR A 56 8.49 -14.47 -29.87
CA THR A 56 8.25 -15.90 -29.68
C THR A 56 9.58 -16.62 -29.49
N ALA A 57 9.58 -17.68 -28.67
CA ALA A 57 10.74 -18.51 -28.39
C ALA A 57 11.53 -18.88 -29.66
N SER A 58 12.81 -18.57 -29.64
CA SER A 58 13.77 -18.81 -30.72
C SER A 58 15.19 -18.94 -30.16
N SER A 59 16.19 -19.16 -31.02
CA SER A 59 17.59 -19.16 -30.57
C SER A 59 18.08 -17.79 -30.09
N SER A 60 17.40 -16.70 -30.44
CA SER A 60 17.76 -15.32 -30.08
C SER A 60 16.81 -14.67 -29.05
N ALA A 61 15.70 -15.34 -28.71
CA ALA A 61 14.75 -14.92 -27.70
C ALA A 61 14.33 -16.16 -26.90
N ILE A 62 14.85 -16.29 -25.68
CA ILE A 62 14.68 -17.48 -24.84
C ILE A 62 13.82 -17.05 -23.65
N PRO A 63 12.49 -17.32 -23.66
CA PRO A 63 11.61 -17.05 -22.53
C PRO A 63 12.08 -17.71 -21.24
N ARG A 64 11.71 -17.12 -20.10
CA ARG A 64 11.91 -17.75 -18.79
C ARG A 64 10.83 -18.80 -18.58
N THR A 65 9.58 -18.44 -18.81
CA THR A 65 8.44 -19.36 -18.81
C THR A 65 7.69 -19.28 -20.14
N GLY A 66 6.73 -20.18 -20.36
CA GLY A 66 5.88 -20.12 -21.54
C GLY A 66 6.63 -20.23 -22.89
N THR A 67 6.18 -19.44 -23.86
CA THR A 67 6.65 -19.45 -25.24
C THR A 67 7.00 -18.06 -25.77
N LYS A 68 6.82 -17.00 -24.98
CA LYS A 68 7.04 -15.62 -25.39
C LYS A 68 7.81 -14.83 -24.34
N VAL A 69 8.44 -13.73 -24.76
CA VAL A 69 9.24 -12.86 -23.87
C VAL A 69 9.23 -11.44 -24.39
N ALA A 70 9.25 -10.45 -23.50
CA ALA A 70 9.40 -9.06 -23.92
C ALA A 70 10.86 -8.74 -24.23
N LYS A 71 11.12 -8.07 -25.36
CA LYS A 71 12.44 -7.57 -25.79
C LYS A 71 12.40 -6.04 -25.88
N LEU A 72 13.37 -5.37 -25.25
CA LEU A 72 13.55 -3.92 -25.33
C LEU A 72 14.97 -3.57 -25.76
N PHE A 73 15.11 -2.52 -26.57
CA PHE A 73 16.41 -1.97 -26.95
C PHE A 73 16.27 -0.50 -27.36
N GLY A 74 17.39 0.20 -27.55
CA GLY A 74 17.39 1.61 -27.90
C GLY A 74 16.88 1.91 -29.32
N ASN A 75 16.49 3.16 -29.58
CA ASN A 75 16.00 3.57 -30.91
C ASN A 75 17.11 3.94 -31.89
N PHE A 76 18.35 4.12 -31.42
CA PHE A 76 19.50 4.51 -32.25
C PHE A 76 19.28 5.78 -33.09
N SER A 77 18.40 6.67 -32.62
CA SER A 77 17.96 7.87 -33.35
C SER A 77 18.50 9.17 -32.75
N VAL A 78 18.77 9.18 -31.44
CA VAL A 78 19.28 10.32 -30.67
C VAL A 78 20.17 9.82 -29.55
N PRO A 79 21.10 10.65 -29.02
CA PRO A 79 22.10 10.21 -28.04
C PRO A 79 21.50 9.54 -26.80
N PHE A 80 20.33 9.99 -26.34
CA PHE A 80 19.60 9.36 -25.25
C PHE A 80 18.20 8.95 -25.72
N ASN A 81 17.87 7.67 -25.56
CA ASN A 81 16.61 7.10 -26.01
C ASN A 81 15.98 6.23 -24.93
N VAL A 82 14.65 6.18 -24.94
CA VAL A 82 13.88 5.30 -24.05
C VAL A 82 12.92 4.46 -24.89
N SER A 83 12.89 3.16 -24.60
CA SER A 83 11.89 2.21 -25.07
C SER A 83 11.23 1.56 -23.87
N GLY A 84 9.98 1.14 -23.99
CA GLY A 84 9.30 0.62 -22.81
C GLY A 84 7.90 0.11 -23.04
N PHE A 85 7.35 -0.44 -21.98
CA PHE A 85 5.94 -0.82 -21.88
C PHE A 85 5.43 -0.63 -20.46
N PHE A 86 4.12 -0.47 -20.32
CA PHE A 86 3.46 -0.30 -19.03
C PHE A 86 2.01 -0.79 -19.05
N GLU A 87 1.48 -1.16 -17.88
CA GLU A 87 0.05 -1.22 -17.61
C GLU A 87 -0.32 -0.14 -16.59
N SER A 88 -1.52 0.44 -16.71
CA SER A 88 -2.07 1.44 -15.79
C SER A 88 -3.22 0.86 -14.97
N TYR A 89 -3.30 1.24 -13.69
CA TYR A 89 -4.40 0.89 -12.80
C TYR A 89 -4.87 2.09 -12.00
N ALA A 90 -6.16 2.09 -11.64
CA ALA A 90 -6.65 3.04 -10.64
C ALA A 90 -5.93 2.80 -9.30
N ALA A 91 -5.53 3.89 -8.65
CA ALA A 91 -4.86 3.87 -7.35
C ALA A 91 -5.41 4.99 -6.48
N ALA A 92 -5.39 4.79 -5.16
CA ALA A 92 -5.75 5.80 -4.18
C ALA A 92 -4.51 6.22 -3.37
N PRO A 93 -4.52 7.43 -2.77
CA PRO A 93 -3.50 7.80 -1.80
C PRO A 93 -3.34 6.75 -0.69
N ALA A 94 -2.10 6.53 -0.27
CA ALA A 94 -1.67 5.53 0.73
C ALA A 94 -1.71 4.06 0.28
N ASP A 95 -2.19 3.74 -0.92
CA ASP A 95 -2.01 2.40 -1.49
C ASP A 95 -0.51 2.07 -1.61
N THR A 96 -0.12 0.85 -1.24
CA THR A 96 1.26 0.37 -1.39
C THR A 96 1.30 -0.64 -2.52
N TYR A 97 2.19 -0.45 -3.48
CA TYR A 97 2.39 -1.36 -4.59
C TYR A 97 3.78 -1.99 -4.52
N GLU A 98 3.88 -3.23 -4.99
CA GLU A 98 5.13 -3.93 -5.21
C GLU A 98 5.23 -4.39 -6.66
N MET A 99 6.43 -4.27 -7.23
CA MET A 99 6.76 -4.75 -8.56
C MET A 99 8.00 -5.63 -8.51
N ASP A 100 7.95 -6.74 -9.25
CA ASP A 100 9.06 -7.66 -9.46
C ASP A 100 9.06 -8.14 -10.92
N CYS A 101 10.20 -8.64 -11.40
CA CYS A 101 10.31 -9.23 -12.73
C CYS A 101 11.59 -10.05 -12.87
N TRP A 102 11.65 -10.83 -13.94
CA TRP A 102 12.89 -11.50 -14.35
C TRP A 102 13.49 -10.82 -15.56
N SER A 103 14.81 -10.68 -15.57
CA SER A 103 15.54 -9.98 -16.62
C SER A 103 16.72 -10.81 -17.15
N ARG A 104 17.07 -10.58 -18.42
CA ARG A 104 18.18 -11.24 -19.11
C ARG A 104 18.68 -10.40 -20.28
N HIS A 105 19.96 -10.52 -20.62
CA HIS A 105 20.47 -10.19 -21.96
C HIS A 105 21.26 -11.37 -22.54
N ASN A 106 21.29 -11.48 -23.86
CA ASN A 106 21.90 -12.60 -24.56
C ASN A 106 23.33 -12.26 -24.97
N SER A 107 24.25 -13.23 -24.97
CA SER A 107 25.63 -12.98 -25.44
C SER A 107 25.70 -12.51 -26.90
N GLY A 108 24.73 -12.90 -27.74
CA GLY A 108 24.62 -12.45 -29.13
C GLY A 108 24.05 -11.03 -29.32
N ASP A 109 23.51 -10.42 -28.26
CA ASP A 109 22.91 -9.06 -28.26
C ASP A 109 23.12 -8.41 -26.88
N ALA A 110 24.36 -8.51 -26.39
CA ALA A 110 24.69 -8.14 -25.03
C ALA A 110 24.66 -6.62 -24.84
N MET A 111 24.13 -6.18 -23.71
CA MET A 111 24.23 -4.79 -23.28
C MET A 111 25.70 -4.47 -23.05
N THR A 112 26.10 -3.28 -23.47
CA THR A 112 27.48 -2.79 -23.38
C THR A 112 27.58 -1.67 -22.35
N GLY A 113 28.77 -1.51 -21.77
CA GLY A 113 29.05 -0.47 -20.76
C GLY A 113 29.27 -1.03 -19.36
N LEU A 114 29.50 -0.12 -18.41
CA LEU A 114 29.71 -0.38 -16.98
C LEU A 114 28.45 -0.10 -16.13
N GLY A 115 27.33 0.27 -16.77
CA GLY A 115 26.03 0.46 -16.14
C GLY A 115 25.66 1.93 -15.95
N GLN A 116 24.71 2.19 -15.05
CA GLN A 116 24.24 3.54 -14.77
C GLN A 116 25.37 4.51 -14.34
N PRO A 117 25.22 5.82 -14.59
CA PRO A 117 24.13 6.48 -15.32
C PRO A 117 24.44 6.70 -16.81
N ASN A 118 25.66 6.34 -17.27
CA ASN A 118 26.19 6.76 -18.57
C ASN A 118 26.13 5.67 -19.63
N ASP A 119 25.65 4.48 -19.29
CA ASP A 119 25.52 3.36 -20.21
C ASP A 119 24.06 2.94 -20.41
N SER A 120 23.84 1.91 -21.22
CA SER A 120 22.52 1.34 -21.45
C SER A 120 22.15 0.45 -20.28
N PHE A 121 20.93 0.60 -19.79
CA PHE A 121 20.40 -0.17 -18.68
C PHE A 121 18.89 -0.32 -18.82
N CYS A 122 18.34 -1.33 -18.18
CA CYS A 122 16.91 -1.56 -18.07
C CYS A 122 16.49 -1.33 -16.62
N ILE A 123 15.34 -0.68 -16.41
CA ILE A 123 14.73 -0.47 -15.10
C ILE A 123 13.31 -1.02 -15.07
N MET A 124 12.88 -1.41 -13.88
CA MET A 124 11.46 -1.46 -13.53
C MET A 124 11.10 -0.23 -12.69
N LYS A 125 9.88 0.29 -12.87
CA LYS A 125 9.43 1.52 -12.21
C LYS A 125 7.96 1.42 -11.83
N ILE A 126 7.65 1.87 -10.61
CA ILE A 126 6.29 2.19 -10.17
C ILE A 126 6.14 3.71 -10.23
N ALA A 127 5.19 4.22 -10.98
CA ALA A 127 4.94 5.67 -11.11
C ALA A 127 3.48 6.01 -10.76
N PHE A 128 3.27 7.05 -9.97
CA PHE A 128 1.96 7.52 -9.54
C PHE A 128 1.59 8.83 -10.25
N PHE A 129 0.34 8.94 -10.67
CA PHE A 129 -0.16 10.07 -11.44
C PHE A 129 -1.35 10.74 -10.76
N ASP A 130 -1.44 12.06 -10.93
CA ASP A 130 -2.60 12.85 -10.53
C ASP A 130 -3.74 12.81 -11.57
N ALA A 131 -4.87 13.45 -11.26
CA ALA A 131 -6.03 13.53 -12.15
C ALA A 131 -5.79 14.30 -13.46
N ASN A 132 -4.67 15.03 -13.58
CA ASN A 132 -4.27 15.72 -14.80
C ASN A 132 -3.30 14.89 -15.65
N GLY A 133 -2.93 13.68 -15.20
CA GLY A 133 -1.95 12.82 -15.87
C GLY A 133 -0.50 13.24 -15.63
N ASN A 134 -0.22 14.05 -14.59
CA ASN A 134 1.16 14.36 -14.21
C ASN A 134 1.70 13.26 -13.29
N GLU A 135 2.93 12.81 -13.53
CA GLU A 135 3.65 11.97 -12.56
C GLU A 135 3.96 12.80 -11.31
N ILE A 136 3.49 12.35 -10.14
CA ILE A 136 3.65 13.05 -8.86
C ILE A 136 4.61 12.34 -7.89
N ALA A 137 4.88 11.06 -8.11
CA ALA A 137 5.91 10.30 -7.40
C ALA A 137 6.25 9.03 -8.18
N GLY A 138 7.39 8.42 -7.86
CA GLY A 138 7.75 7.11 -8.38
C GLY A 138 8.90 6.47 -7.61
N THR A 139 9.11 5.19 -7.84
CA THR A 139 10.26 4.41 -7.36
C THR A 139 10.72 3.50 -8.50
N GLU A 140 12.02 3.35 -8.66
CA GLU A 140 12.61 2.55 -9.74
C GLU A 140 13.80 1.73 -9.24
N GLY A 141 14.11 0.66 -9.96
CA GLY A 141 15.26 -0.20 -9.72
C GLY A 141 15.89 -0.65 -11.03
N VAL A 142 17.22 -0.68 -11.08
CA VAL A 142 17.96 -1.27 -12.20
C VAL A 142 17.80 -2.77 -12.16
N ILE A 143 17.26 -3.32 -13.24
CA ILE A 143 17.03 -4.76 -13.38
C ILE A 143 18.04 -5.41 -14.32
N LEU A 144 18.73 -4.63 -15.17
CA LEU A 144 19.72 -5.17 -16.09
C LEU A 144 20.65 -4.07 -16.62
N ASP A 145 21.93 -4.39 -16.78
CA ASP A 145 22.91 -3.52 -17.43
C ASP A 145 24.06 -4.32 -18.08
N GLY A 146 25.03 -3.60 -18.66
CA GLY A 146 26.20 -4.21 -19.31
C GLY A 146 27.14 -5.00 -18.39
N THR A 147 26.99 -4.91 -17.07
CA THR A 147 27.78 -5.68 -16.09
C THR A 147 27.11 -6.99 -15.67
N SER A 148 25.82 -7.13 -15.99
CA SER A 148 25.03 -8.32 -15.68
C SER A 148 25.52 -9.55 -16.46
N PRO A 149 25.45 -10.76 -15.91
CA PRO A 149 25.83 -11.97 -16.63
C PRO A 149 24.97 -12.17 -17.88
N THR A 150 25.60 -12.45 -19.02
CA THR A 150 24.87 -12.83 -20.24
C THR A 150 24.26 -14.22 -20.10
N ASP A 151 23.20 -14.48 -20.84
CA ASP A 151 22.54 -15.78 -20.96
C ASP A 151 21.99 -16.38 -19.66
N THR A 152 21.83 -15.54 -18.64
CA THR A 152 21.32 -15.92 -17.32
C THR A 152 20.10 -15.09 -17.01
N TRP A 153 19.04 -15.76 -16.57
CA TRP A 153 17.85 -15.10 -16.00
C TRP A 153 18.15 -14.66 -14.58
N ILE A 154 17.90 -13.39 -14.29
CA ILE A 154 18.13 -12.75 -12.99
C ILE A 154 16.77 -12.52 -12.34
N ASP A 155 16.63 -13.00 -11.11
CA ASP A 155 15.54 -12.64 -10.20
C ASP A 155 15.85 -11.26 -9.64
N ASN A 156 15.07 -10.26 -10.01
CA ASN A 156 15.36 -8.90 -9.57
C ASN A 156 14.92 -8.71 -8.12
N THR A 157 15.51 -7.75 -7.43
CA THR A 157 15.02 -7.40 -6.08
C THR A 157 13.74 -6.58 -6.25
N PRO A 158 12.60 -7.00 -5.66
CA PRO A 158 11.34 -6.26 -5.80
C PRO A 158 11.48 -4.81 -5.34
N ILE A 159 10.77 -3.90 -6.00
CA ILE A 159 10.61 -2.51 -5.56
C ILE A 159 9.22 -2.30 -4.98
N GLN A 160 9.12 -1.43 -3.98
CA GLN A 160 7.85 -1.03 -3.37
C GLN A 160 7.71 0.48 -3.35
N ALA A 161 6.48 0.98 -3.50
CA ALA A 161 6.18 2.39 -3.43
C ALA A 161 4.80 2.65 -2.82
N ILE A 162 4.68 3.75 -2.07
CA ILE A 162 3.42 4.21 -1.47
C ILE A 162 2.88 5.38 -2.29
N ALA A 163 1.62 5.29 -2.69
CA ALA A 163 0.93 6.34 -3.44
C ALA A 163 0.80 7.62 -2.60
N PRO A 164 1.33 8.78 -3.05
CA PRO A 164 1.17 10.04 -2.33
C PRO A 164 -0.26 10.59 -2.37
N LEU A 165 -0.51 11.67 -1.64
CA LEU A 165 -1.76 12.42 -1.75
C LEU A 165 -1.95 12.96 -3.18
N GLY A 166 -3.17 12.81 -3.71
CA GLY A 166 -3.52 13.25 -5.06
C GLY A 166 -3.36 12.19 -6.14
N THR A 167 -2.84 11.00 -5.81
CA THR A 167 -2.80 9.85 -6.73
C THR A 167 -4.22 9.44 -7.15
N VAL A 168 -4.39 9.20 -8.44
CA VAL A 168 -5.59 8.54 -9.01
C VAL A 168 -5.23 7.34 -9.90
N GLU A 169 -3.98 7.25 -10.34
CA GLU A 169 -3.48 6.20 -11.21
C GLU A 169 -2.07 5.78 -10.78
N VAL A 170 -1.77 4.50 -10.92
CA VAL A 170 -0.41 3.93 -10.84
C VAL A 170 -0.08 3.23 -12.15
N GLN A 171 1.17 3.31 -12.56
CA GLN A 171 1.71 2.56 -13.69
C GLN A 171 2.84 1.65 -13.24
N ALA A 172 2.82 0.42 -13.76
CA ALA A 172 3.92 -0.53 -13.66
C ALA A 172 4.69 -0.50 -14.99
N LEU A 173 5.91 0.05 -14.99
CA LEU A 173 6.70 0.28 -16.20
C LEU A 173 7.95 -0.59 -16.24
N ILE A 174 8.30 -1.05 -17.43
CA ILE A 174 9.62 -1.57 -17.78
C ILE A 174 10.21 -0.65 -18.84
N LEU A 175 11.40 -0.12 -18.60
CA LEU A 175 12.04 0.89 -19.43
C LEU A 175 13.47 0.48 -19.76
N PHE A 176 13.82 0.53 -21.05
CA PHE A 176 15.20 0.45 -21.53
C PHE A 176 15.71 1.85 -21.83
N LEU A 177 16.76 2.28 -21.14
CA LEU A 177 17.41 3.56 -21.33
C LEU A 177 18.69 3.31 -22.12
N GLN A 178 18.78 3.90 -23.32
CA GLN A 178 19.98 3.90 -24.15
C GLN A 178 20.72 5.22 -23.95
N ALA A 179 21.89 5.17 -23.31
CA ALA A 179 22.79 6.30 -23.20
C ALA A 179 23.78 6.36 -24.39
N PRO A 180 24.40 7.53 -24.65
CA PRO A 180 25.45 7.62 -25.65
C PRO A 180 26.73 6.94 -25.16
N VAL A 181 27.61 6.54 -26.09
CA VAL A 181 28.94 6.05 -25.73
C VAL A 181 29.74 7.19 -25.08
N ALA A 182 30.36 6.92 -23.93
CA ALA A 182 31.16 7.90 -23.21
C ALA A 182 32.27 8.48 -24.11
N GLY A 183 32.29 9.82 -24.23
CA GLY A 183 33.23 10.53 -25.11
C GLY A 183 32.88 10.51 -26.60
N MET A 184 31.78 9.85 -27.00
CA MET A 184 31.31 9.75 -28.39
C MET A 184 29.81 10.01 -28.46
N PRO A 185 29.35 11.28 -28.37
CA PRO A 185 27.93 11.62 -28.20
C PRO A 185 27.02 11.21 -29.37
N ASN A 186 27.60 10.88 -30.53
CA ASN A 186 26.87 10.41 -31.71
C ASN A 186 26.97 8.88 -31.92
N MET A 187 27.54 8.15 -30.96
CA MET A 187 27.58 6.70 -30.98
C MET A 187 26.63 6.13 -29.93
N PHE A 188 25.87 5.13 -30.36
CA PHE A 188 24.89 4.46 -29.54
C PHE A 188 25.50 3.19 -28.95
N GLN A 189 25.13 2.92 -27.71
CA GLN A 189 25.44 1.65 -27.10
C GLN A 189 24.48 0.56 -27.61
N SER A 190 25.02 -0.64 -27.79
CA SER A 190 24.28 -1.80 -28.30
C SER A 190 23.74 -2.67 -27.17
N GLY A 191 22.86 -3.59 -27.55
CA GLY A 191 22.32 -4.64 -26.71
C GLY A 191 20.81 -4.53 -26.54
N ALA A 192 20.23 -5.60 -26.00
CA ALA A 192 18.81 -5.68 -25.69
C ALA A 192 18.58 -6.32 -24.33
N ALA A 193 17.54 -5.84 -23.65
CA ALA A 193 16.99 -6.47 -22.46
C ALA A 193 15.84 -7.40 -22.86
N PHE A 194 15.79 -8.55 -22.20
CA PHE A 194 14.67 -9.47 -22.20
C PHE A 194 14.05 -9.45 -20.81
N VAL A 195 12.73 -9.32 -20.74
CA VAL A 195 11.96 -9.27 -19.49
C VAL A 195 10.82 -10.26 -19.57
N ASP A 196 10.60 -10.99 -18.48
CA ASP A 196 9.58 -12.03 -18.38
C ASP A 196 9.01 -12.11 -16.95
N ASP A 197 7.86 -12.76 -16.81
CA ASP A 197 7.17 -13.04 -15.54
C ASP A 197 7.07 -11.80 -14.62
N VAL A 198 6.55 -10.69 -15.15
CA VAL A 198 6.40 -9.46 -14.37
C VAL A 198 5.31 -9.65 -13.32
N GLU A 199 5.58 -9.33 -12.07
CA GLU A 199 4.58 -9.28 -11.00
C GLU A 199 4.34 -7.82 -10.60
N PHE A 200 3.08 -7.42 -10.57
CA PHE A 200 2.69 -6.13 -10.01
C PHE A 200 1.46 -6.31 -9.14
N ARG A 201 1.56 -5.94 -7.87
CA ARG A 201 0.49 -6.18 -6.91
C ARG A 201 0.29 -5.02 -5.97
N LEU A 202 -0.98 -4.80 -5.62
CA LEU A 202 -1.33 -3.99 -4.47
C LEU A 202 -0.97 -4.81 -3.23
N ILE A 203 -0.03 -4.30 -2.44
CA ILE A 203 0.25 -4.80 -1.11
C ILE A 203 -0.87 -4.27 -0.23
N PRO A 204 -1.79 -5.13 0.25
CA PRO A 204 -2.78 -4.72 1.23
C PRO A 204 -2.02 -4.08 2.39
N PRO A 205 -2.50 -2.94 2.88
CA PRO A 205 -1.79 -2.21 3.89
C PRO A 205 -1.58 -3.16 5.09
N THR A 206 -0.33 -3.22 5.59
CA THR A 206 0.05 -4.17 6.67
C THR A 206 -0.84 -3.89 7.87
N PRO A 207 -1.66 -4.82 8.42
CA PRO A 207 -2.68 -4.51 9.42
C PRO A 207 -2.23 -3.48 10.46
N SER A 208 -3.12 -2.56 10.85
CA SER A 208 -2.85 -1.48 11.80
C SER A 208 -1.91 -1.96 12.91
N THR A 209 -0.92 -1.14 13.29
CA THR A 209 -0.07 -1.43 14.45
C THR A 209 -0.92 -1.65 15.71
N TYR A 210 -2.13 -1.08 15.73
CA TYR A 210 -3.09 -1.13 16.82
C TYR A 210 -4.45 -1.61 16.30
N PRO A 211 -4.59 -2.88 15.89
CA PRO A 211 -5.83 -3.35 15.28
C PRO A 211 -6.97 -3.36 16.30
N GLY A 212 -8.15 -2.90 15.88
CA GLY A 212 -9.39 -2.97 16.63
C GLY A 212 -10.06 -4.34 16.53
N SER A 213 -11.38 -4.40 16.77
CA SER A 213 -12.13 -5.66 16.72
C SER A 213 -12.41 -6.17 15.29
N PHE A 214 -11.98 -5.43 14.25
CA PHE A 214 -12.31 -5.68 12.83
C PHE A 214 -13.81 -5.67 12.54
N GLU A 215 -14.57 -4.90 13.32
CA GLU A 215 -16.01 -4.75 13.16
C GLU A 215 -16.36 -3.45 12.42
N ASP A 216 -17.65 -3.15 12.27
CA ASP A 216 -18.14 -1.95 11.59
C ASP A 216 -17.98 -0.66 12.42
N LEU A 217 -16.91 -0.56 13.22
CA LEU A 217 -16.51 0.64 13.93
C LEU A 217 -15.14 1.08 13.44
N THR A 218 -15.09 2.27 12.85
CA THR A 218 -13.85 2.87 12.33
C THR A 218 -13.56 4.16 13.07
N MET A 219 -12.28 4.45 13.23
CA MET A 219 -11.81 5.76 13.66
C MET A 219 -10.80 6.25 12.62
N ASN A 220 -10.91 7.51 12.24
CA ASN A 220 -9.98 8.19 11.36
C ASN A 220 -9.54 9.46 12.08
N THR A 221 -8.29 9.86 11.88
CA THR A 221 -7.79 11.11 12.46
C THR A 221 -7.12 11.99 11.40
N GLY A 222 -7.23 13.31 11.52
CA GLY A 222 -6.67 14.27 10.56
C GLY A 222 -6.05 15.45 11.31
N LEU A 223 -4.99 16.06 10.76
CA LEU A 223 -4.31 17.20 11.38
C LEU A 223 -4.39 18.43 10.49
N ASN A 224 -4.63 19.59 11.10
CA ASN A 224 -4.53 20.91 10.48
C ASN A 224 -5.32 21.05 9.16
N GLY A 225 -6.49 20.41 9.10
CA GLY A 225 -7.36 20.42 7.92
C GLY A 225 -7.02 19.38 6.85
N ALA A 226 -5.99 18.54 7.06
CA ALA A 226 -5.77 17.36 6.26
C ALA A 226 -6.92 16.35 6.48
N SER A 227 -7.33 15.67 5.42
CA SER A 227 -8.37 14.65 5.46
C SER A 227 -8.09 13.60 6.52
N ALA A 228 -9.11 13.23 7.30
CA ALA A 228 -8.98 12.19 8.32
C ALA A 228 -8.67 10.82 7.70
N THR A 229 -7.52 10.25 8.05
CA THR A 229 -7.01 8.96 7.57
C THR A 229 -7.07 7.89 8.67
N THR A 230 -7.17 6.64 8.25
CA THR A 230 -7.11 5.44 9.10
C THR A 230 -6.35 4.34 8.38
N GLY A 231 -5.90 3.36 9.15
CA GLY A 231 -5.28 2.16 8.67
C GLY A 231 -3.76 2.21 8.76
N PRO A 232 -3.11 1.18 8.23
CA PRO A 232 -1.69 0.94 8.38
C PRO A 232 -0.79 2.14 8.05
N GLY A 233 0.04 2.53 9.02
CA GLY A 233 0.94 3.68 8.89
C GLY A 233 0.23 5.05 8.94
N ALA A 234 -1.09 5.10 8.78
CA ALA A 234 -1.91 6.30 8.94
C ALA A 234 -2.47 6.45 10.36
N ASP A 235 -2.27 5.44 11.22
CA ASP A 235 -2.73 5.46 12.61
C ASP A 235 -1.75 6.19 13.55
N ILE A 236 -0.50 6.43 13.12
CA ILE A 236 0.51 7.17 13.88
C ILE A 236 0.69 8.56 13.27
N LYS A 237 0.58 9.62 14.09
CA LYS A 237 0.67 11.02 13.67
C LYS A 237 1.64 11.79 14.53
N THR A 238 2.61 12.47 13.92
CA THR A 238 3.40 13.48 14.61
C THR A 238 2.56 14.75 14.77
N VAL A 239 2.45 15.25 16.00
CA VAL A 239 1.65 16.42 16.36
C VAL A 239 2.51 17.45 17.08
N ALA A 240 2.21 18.73 16.85
CA ALA A 240 2.78 19.85 17.59
C ALA A 240 1.72 20.49 18.50
N PRO A 241 2.14 21.16 19.60
CA PRO A 241 1.24 21.99 20.38
C PRO A 241 0.53 23.04 19.53
N GLY A 242 -0.80 23.13 19.65
CA GLY A 242 -1.64 24.03 18.87
C GLY A 242 -2.17 23.44 17.57
N ASP A 243 -1.71 22.26 17.15
CA ASP A 243 -2.29 21.56 15.99
C ASP A 243 -3.78 21.28 16.22
N PHE A 244 -4.56 21.35 15.14
CA PHE A 244 -5.97 20.99 15.14
C PHE A 244 -6.13 19.53 14.70
N LEU A 245 -6.57 18.67 15.62
CA LEU A 245 -6.90 17.28 15.35
C LEU A 245 -8.39 17.12 15.07
N GLU A 246 -8.73 16.58 13.89
CA GLU A 246 -10.04 15.97 13.62
C GLU A 246 -9.99 14.50 14.03
N VAL A 247 -10.97 14.04 14.79
CA VAL A 247 -11.24 12.62 15.06
C VAL A 247 -12.61 12.29 14.51
N ARG A 248 -12.67 11.42 13.51
CA ARG A 248 -13.90 10.97 12.88
C ARG A 248 -14.16 9.52 13.24
N VAL A 249 -15.29 9.25 13.88
CA VAL A 249 -15.73 7.90 14.23
C VAL A 249 -16.93 7.54 13.37
N GLY A 250 -16.84 6.41 12.65
CA GLY A 250 -17.81 6.03 11.63
C GLY A 250 -18.15 4.54 11.62
N SER A 251 -19.20 4.22 10.86
CA SER A 251 -19.70 2.87 10.62
C SER A 251 -19.94 2.70 9.13
N PRO A 252 -18.94 2.25 8.35
CA PRO A 252 -19.02 2.14 6.90
C PRO A 252 -20.24 1.35 6.39
N ALA A 253 -20.58 0.24 7.04
CA ALA A 253 -21.76 -0.57 6.72
C ALA A 253 -23.06 -0.04 7.37
N GLN A 254 -22.99 1.12 8.05
CA GLN A 254 -24.10 1.80 8.72
C GLN A 254 -24.77 0.99 9.83
N SER A 255 -24.16 -0.09 10.32
CA SER A 255 -24.76 -0.96 11.34
C SER A 255 -24.75 -0.36 12.75
N LEU A 256 -23.89 0.64 13.00
CA LEU A 256 -23.73 1.34 14.27
C LEU A 256 -24.22 2.79 14.21
N VAL A 257 -24.99 3.18 13.20
CA VAL A 257 -25.56 4.54 13.11
C VAL A 257 -26.45 4.82 14.32
N GLN A 258 -26.37 6.04 14.84
CA GLN A 258 -27.00 6.50 16.09
C GLN A 258 -26.54 5.76 17.35
N GLN A 259 -25.54 4.88 17.27
CA GLN A 259 -24.98 4.28 18.47
C GLN A 259 -24.10 5.29 19.20
N PRO A 260 -24.18 5.31 20.55
CA PRO A 260 -23.28 6.08 21.38
C PRO A 260 -21.86 5.49 21.35
N TYR A 261 -20.84 6.32 21.16
CA TYR A 261 -19.45 5.91 21.31
C TYR A 261 -18.70 6.75 22.36
N PHE A 262 -17.67 6.14 22.93
CA PHE A 262 -16.67 6.77 23.79
C PHE A 262 -15.38 6.93 23.00
N LEU A 263 -14.72 8.09 23.13
CA LEU A 263 -13.33 8.24 22.70
C LEU A 263 -12.43 8.10 23.91
N LEU A 264 -11.63 7.04 23.90
CA LEU A 264 -10.63 6.74 24.92
C LEU A 264 -9.32 7.43 24.53
N ALA A 265 -8.63 7.97 25.53
CA ALA A 265 -7.31 8.55 25.36
C ALA A 265 -6.37 8.11 26.50
N GLN A 266 -5.13 7.75 26.17
CA GLN A 266 -4.11 7.45 27.17
C GLN A 266 -2.76 8.01 26.75
N VAL A 267 -2.08 8.67 27.70
CA VAL A 267 -0.71 9.16 27.54
C VAL A 267 0.27 8.04 27.87
N PHE A 268 1.30 7.86 27.06
CA PHE A 268 2.35 6.87 27.28
C PHE A 268 3.71 7.36 26.74
N ALA A 269 4.81 6.70 27.09
CA ALA A 269 6.12 7.03 26.53
C ALA A 269 6.23 6.46 25.10
N THR A 270 6.61 7.30 24.13
CA THR A 270 6.69 6.90 22.72
C THR A 270 7.55 5.65 22.54
N GLY A 271 7.07 4.70 21.73
CA GLY A 271 7.71 3.40 21.52
C GLY A 271 7.39 2.32 22.58
N THR A 272 6.63 2.67 23.62
CA THR A 272 6.13 1.71 24.62
C THR A 272 4.59 1.78 24.70
N PRO A 273 3.87 1.27 23.68
CA PRO A 273 2.42 1.39 23.65
C PRO A 273 1.77 0.77 24.90
N PRO A 274 0.58 1.24 25.31
CA PRO A 274 -0.12 0.70 26.46
C PRO A 274 -0.33 -0.81 26.32
N ASN A 275 -0.25 -1.53 27.44
CA ASN A 275 -0.52 -2.96 27.44
C ASN A 275 -2.01 -3.20 27.22
N SER A 276 -2.33 -4.08 26.28
CA SER A 276 -3.69 -4.57 26.12
C SER A 276 -4.15 -5.32 27.37
N PRO A 277 -5.39 -5.10 27.85
CA PRO A 277 -6.00 -5.91 28.89
C PRO A 277 -6.00 -7.39 28.51
N ALA A 278 -5.80 -8.24 29.52
CA ALA A 278 -5.87 -9.69 29.31
C ALA A 278 -7.24 -10.10 28.73
N GLY A 279 -7.21 -10.80 27.60
CA GLY A 279 -8.43 -11.26 26.90
C GLY A 279 -8.99 -10.28 25.87
N PHE A 280 -8.40 -9.08 25.74
CA PHE A 280 -8.81 -8.06 24.78
C PHE A 280 -7.58 -7.48 24.04
N PRO A 281 -6.89 -8.29 23.21
CA PRO A 281 -5.71 -7.84 22.46
C PRO A 281 -5.99 -6.68 21.49
N GLU A 282 -7.25 -6.46 21.13
CA GLU A 282 -7.70 -5.36 20.29
C GLU A 282 -7.79 -4.01 21.02
N VAL A 283 -7.67 -3.99 22.35
CA VAL A 283 -7.70 -2.76 23.15
C VAL A 283 -6.28 -2.28 23.36
N HIS A 284 -5.96 -1.07 22.90
CA HIS A 284 -4.61 -0.48 22.94
C HIS A 284 -4.49 0.59 24.03
N VAL A 285 -5.37 0.55 25.01
CA VAL A 285 -5.35 1.37 26.22
C VAL A 285 -5.37 0.48 27.46
N ASP A 286 -4.63 0.86 28.49
CA ASP A 286 -4.57 0.21 29.79
C ASP A 286 -5.54 0.92 30.77
N PRO A 287 -6.73 0.35 31.04
CA PRO A 287 -7.72 0.93 31.94
C PRO A 287 -7.20 1.09 33.38
N GLY A 288 -6.13 0.38 33.77
CA GLY A 288 -5.48 0.50 35.07
C GLY A 288 -4.47 1.64 35.17
N ALA A 289 -4.02 2.20 34.04
CA ALA A 289 -2.94 3.19 33.98
C ALA A 289 -3.40 4.62 33.63
N GLY A 290 -4.68 4.92 33.88
CA GLY A 290 -5.21 6.29 33.77
C GLY A 290 -5.73 6.65 32.39
N VAL A 291 -6.69 5.87 31.88
CA VAL A 291 -7.45 6.23 30.67
C VAL A 291 -8.33 7.43 30.93
N SER A 292 -8.24 8.42 30.07
CA SER A 292 -9.16 9.56 30.02
C SER A 292 -10.26 9.27 29.01
N VAL A 293 -11.51 9.58 29.38
CA VAL A 293 -12.64 9.56 28.44
C VAL A 293 -12.85 10.99 27.96
N LEU A 294 -12.75 11.18 26.64
CA LEU A 294 -12.93 12.48 26.00
C LEU A 294 -14.38 12.61 25.53
N VAL A 295 -15.06 13.69 25.96
CA VAL A 295 -16.41 14.02 25.48
C VAL A 295 -16.42 15.48 25.03
N ASN A 296 -16.80 15.71 23.76
CA ASN A 296 -16.92 17.06 23.18
C ASN A 296 -15.71 17.98 23.44
N GLY A 297 -14.49 17.46 23.30
CA GLY A 297 -13.27 18.26 23.49
C GLY A 297 -12.88 18.54 24.94
N SER A 298 -13.63 18.05 25.94
CA SER A 298 -13.31 18.18 27.36
C SER A 298 -13.08 16.82 28.01
N ALA A 299 -12.07 16.73 28.88
CA ALA A 299 -11.92 15.58 29.76
C ALA A 299 -13.05 15.62 30.79
N VAL A 300 -13.96 14.64 30.73
CA VAL A 300 -14.99 14.46 31.75
C VAL A 300 -14.58 13.33 32.67
N GLY A 301 -14.80 13.52 33.98
CA GLY A 301 -14.77 12.42 34.93
C GLY A 301 -15.76 11.35 34.49
N LEU A 302 -15.32 10.09 34.56
CA LEU A 302 -16.04 8.84 34.27
C LEU A 302 -17.53 8.98 33.87
N PHE A 303 -17.84 8.54 32.64
CA PHE A 303 -19.18 8.29 32.07
C PHE A 303 -20.14 9.49 32.00
N GLY A 304 -20.10 10.22 30.87
CA GLY A 304 -21.07 11.25 30.47
C GLY A 304 -21.25 11.29 28.95
N PHE A 305 -22.35 11.91 28.48
CA PHE A 305 -22.96 11.77 27.14
C PHE A 305 -21.99 11.52 25.98
N SER A 306 -22.01 10.29 25.47
CA SER A 306 -21.39 9.83 24.23
C SER A 306 -21.81 10.63 23.00
N ASN A 307 -20.88 10.87 22.09
CA ASN A 307 -21.23 11.27 20.72
C ASN A 307 -22.00 10.12 20.05
N LEU A 308 -22.97 10.47 19.21
CA LEU A 308 -23.66 9.47 18.38
C LEU A 308 -22.94 9.34 17.05
N ILE A 309 -22.89 8.14 16.47
CA ILE A 309 -22.40 7.96 15.09
C ILE A 309 -23.43 8.52 14.10
N GLY A 310 -23.03 9.54 13.34
CA GLY A 310 -23.85 10.12 12.29
C GLY A 310 -23.99 9.19 11.07
N PRO A 311 -25.06 9.33 10.28
CA PRO A 311 -25.21 8.60 9.02
C PRO A 311 -24.11 8.97 8.02
N GLY A 312 -23.76 8.04 7.13
CA GLY A 312 -22.74 8.23 6.11
C GLY A 312 -21.32 8.12 6.69
N GLN A 313 -20.58 9.23 6.68
CA GLN A 313 -19.15 9.28 7.04
C GLN A 313 -18.88 9.26 8.56
N GLY A 314 -19.91 9.11 9.40
CA GLY A 314 -19.78 9.12 10.85
C GLY A 314 -19.87 10.52 11.48
N SER A 315 -19.27 10.67 12.65
CA SER A 315 -19.27 11.91 13.44
C SER A 315 -17.86 12.39 13.70
N SER A 316 -17.62 13.69 13.47
CA SER A 316 -16.31 14.32 13.67
C SER A 316 -16.28 15.14 14.96
N THR A 317 -15.22 14.97 15.73
CA THR A 317 -14.89 15.80 16.91
C THR A 317 -13.54 16.46 16.68
N TYR A 318 -13.40 17.72 17.09
CA TYR A 318 -12.19 18.50 16.87
C TYR A 318 -11.50 18.82 18.20
N TYR A 319 -10.18 18.69 18.23
CA TYR A 319 -9.35 18.96 19.40
C TYR A 319 -8.22 19.90 19.01
N VAL A 320 -7.85 20.80 19.92
CA VAL A 320 -6.59 21.55 19.81
C VAL A 320 -5.57 20.81 20.67
N MET A 321 -4.45 20.43 20.08
CA MET A 321 -3.37 19.75 20.79
C MET A 321 -2.84 20.65 21.89
N PRO A 322 -2.91 20.22 23.17
CA PRO A 322 -2.59 21.10 24.28
C PRO A 322 -1.10 21.40 24.32
N THR A 323 -0.77 22.56 24.88
CA THR A 323 0.61 22.88 25.24
C THR A 323 1.00 22.08 26.48
N GLY A 324 2.24 21.58 26.54
CA GLY A 324 2.79 20.93 27.74
C GLY A 324 3.02 19.42 27.65
N PHE A 325 2.77 18.77 26.51
CA PHE A 325 3.33 17.45 26.27
C PHE A 325 4.85 17.57 26.05
N PRO A 326 5.68 16.85 26.84
CA PRO A 326 7.12 16.83 26.62
C PRO A 326 7.45 15.96 25.39
N PRO A 327 8.58 16.21 24.70
CA PRO A 327 9.02 15.35 23.60
C PRO A 327 9.16 13.89 24.02
N GLY A 328 8.78 12.97 23.14
CA GLY A 328 8.85 11.52 23.40
C GLY A 328 7.69 10.99 24.23
N VAL A 329 6.58 11.74 24.27
CA VAL A 329 5.30 11.29 24.78
C VAL A 329 4.34 11.09 23.63
N SER A 330 3.58 10.00 23.72
CA SER A 330 2.51 9.69 22.79
C SER A 330 1.15 9.68 23.48
N VAL A 331 0.09 9.92 22.70
CA VAL A 331 -1.29 9.72 23.12
C VAL A 331 -1.92 8.66 22.24
N MET A 332 -2.39 7.57 22.84
CA MET A 332 -3.22 6.59 22.17
C MET A 332 -4.66 7.07 22.20
N LEU A 333 -5.34 7.04 21.06
CA LEU A 333 -6.77 7.25 20.92
C LEU A 333 -7.43 5.97 20.47
N GLN A 334 -8.64 5.68 20.97
CA GLN A 334 -9.43 4.56 20.48
C GLN A 334 -10.92 4.79 20.69
N ALA A 335 -11.76 4.48 19.70
CA ALA A 335 -13.21 4.59 19.84
C ALA A 335 -13.81 3.27 20.34
N LEU A 336 -14.75 3.34 21.29
CA LEU A 336 -15.39 2.20 21.93
C LEU A 336 -16.91 2.37 21.91
N ILE A 337 -17.65 1.32 21.54
CA ILE A 337 -19.11 1.23 21.76
C ILE A 337 -19.41 0.07 22.67
N THR A 338 -20.04 0.35 23.79
CA THR A 338 -20.61 -0.68 24.67
C THR A 338 -22.06 -0.96 24.25
N PRO A 339 -22.47 -2.21 24.03
CA PRO A 339 -23.80 -2.58 23.58
C PRO A 339 -24.81 -2.51 24.74
N PHE A 340 -25.12 -1.30 25.23
CA PHE A 340 -26.22 -1.11 26.17
C PHE A 340 -27.56 -1.06 25.42
N GLY A 341 -28.01 -2.23 24.98
CA GLY A 341 -29.37 -2.49 24.51
C GLY A 341 -29.69 -2.04 23.07
N MET A 342 -29.66 -2.99 22.12
CA MET A 342 -30.28 -2.94 20.77
C MET A 342 -29.35 -2.82 19.53
N VAL A 343 -28.11 -3.29 19.57
CA VAL A 343 -27.32 -3.47 18.33
C VAL A 343 -27.35 -4.92 17.86
N SER A 344 -27.88 -5.13 16.66
CA SER A 344 -27.81 -6.38 15.91
C SER A 344 -27.14 -6.07 14.56
N PRO A 345 -26.03 -6.74 14.22
CA PRO A 345 -25.36 -7.79 15.00
C PRO A 345 -24.70 -7.22 16.27
N GLY A 346 -24.64 -8.04 17.32
CA GLY A 346 -23.83 -7.71 18.51
C GLY A 346 -22.34 -7.90 18.22
N PRO A 347 -21.45 -7.40 19.10
CA PRO A 347 -20.02 -7.52 18.88
C PRO A 347 -19.55 -8.97 18.96
N VAL A 348 -18.55 -9.35 18.17
CA VAL A 348 -17.95 -10.70 18.06
C VAL A 348 -17.37 -11.13 19.40
N ASN A 349 -16.76 -10.20 20.15
CA ASN A 349 -16.25 -10.47 21.50
C ASN A 349 -17.37 -10.52 22.56
N ASN A 350 -18.63 -10.20 22.22
CA ASN A 350 -19.81 -10.07 23.09
C ASN A 350 -19.76 -8.93 24.13
N PHE A 351 -18.72 -8.10 24.12
CA PHE A 351 -18.53 -7.04 25.11
C PHE A 351 -18.64 -5.64 24.51
N PHE A 352 -17.97 -5.36 23.39
CA PHE A 352 -17.91 -4.03 22.81
C PHE A 352 -17.40 -4.06 21.37
N PHE A 353 -17.74 -3.02 20.61
CA PHE A 353 -17.06 -2.69 19.36
C PHE A 353 -15.90 -1.76 19.68
N ILE A 354 -14.73 -1.98 19.08
CA ILE A 354 -13.58 -1.09 19.25
C ILE A 354 -12.88 -0.82 17.92
N SER A 355 -12.59 0.45 17.65
CA SER A 355 -11.84 0.85 16.46
C SER A 355 -10.38 0.43 16.55
N ASP A 356 -9.65 0.58 15.44
CA ASP A 356 -8.20 0.65 15.49
C ASP A 356 -7.74 1.77 16.44
N GLY A 357 -6.57 1.59 17.05
CA GLY A 357 -5.90 2.57 17.89
C GLY A 357 -5.11 3.56 17.05
N HIS A 358 -5.13 4.84 17.43
CA HIS A 358 -4.35 5.88 16.77
C HIS A 358 -3.39 6.54 17.74
N GLU A 359 -2.11 6.59 17.40
CA GLU A 359 -1.06 7.21 18.18
C GLU A 359 -0.79 8.65 17.71
N LEU A 360 -0.77 9.60 18.63
CA LEU A 360 -0.31 10.97 18.41
C LEU A 360 1.04 11.14 19.12
N GLN A 361 2.11 11.39 18.38
CA GLN A 361 3.49 11.54 18.88
C GLN A 361 3.86 13.03 19.01
N PHE A 362 4.24 13.45 20.22
CA PHE A 362 4.63 14.83 20.57
C PHE A 362 6.14 15.05 20.68
#